data_AF-A0A1M6WP65-F1
#
_entry.id   AF-A0A1M6WP65-F1
#
_cell.length_a   1.000
_cell.length_b   1.000
_cell.length_c   1.000
_cell.angle_alpha   90.00
_cell.angle_beta   90.00
_cell.angle_gamma   90.00
#
_symmetry.space_group_name_H-M   'P 1'
#
loop_
_entity.id
_entity.type
_entity.pdbx_description
1 polymer ?
#
loop_
_entity_poly.entity_id
_entity_poly.type
_entity_poly.pdbx_seq_one_letter_code
_entity_poly.pdbx_strand_id
1 'polypeptide(L)'
;MPASSALRPWGSAAVHLEVAVPGAAIGAVAGLFATGVGMAAGLPAAMTGTAGLALGLPLAVLGAAYSVLLARGVFPIGAVAPLALYWLLGFPAAQLFDAHMVAWVTGAGSALREPLPSFLLLQAMLSLGFTIGFLWLHERTMPHWLMRVRGHNPVAEALFQRYVEHAAHLQRRRGPGRAPRGRRRPD
;
A
#
# COMPACT_ATOMS: atom_id res chain seq x y z
N MET A 1 -2.37 40.45 26.16
CA MET A 1 -2.93 40.17 24.83
C MET A 1 -2.13 39.03 24.21
N PRO A 2 -2.67 37.80 24.12
CA PRO A 2 -1.98 36.72 23.42
C PRO A 2 -2.13 36.91 21.90
N ALA A 3 -1.00 36.96 21.21
CA ALA A 3 -0.93 37.02 19.76
C ALA A 3 -1.40 35.70 19.15
N SER A 4 -2.55 35.77 18.49
CA SER A 4 -2.89 35.14 17.22
C SER A 4 -1.95 34.02 16.73
N SER A 5 -2.24 32.78 17.11
CA SER A 5 -1.70 31.58 16.45
C SER A 5 -2.37 31.38 15.09
N ALA A 6 -2.04 32.25 14.13
CA ALA A 6 -2.48 32.12 12.76
C ALA A 6 -1.45 31.31 11.94
N LEU A 7 -1.96 30.27 11.28
CA LEU A 7 -1.42 29.64 10.07
C LEU A 7 -0.17 28.73 10.19
N ARG A 8 -0.40 27.43 10.44
CA ARG A 8 0.34 26.36 9.73
C ARG A 8 -0.59 25.21 9.29
N PRO A 9 -1.52 25.43 8.34
CA PRO A 9 -2.25 24.33 7.71
C PRO A 9 -1.33 23.33 6.95
N TRP A 10 -0.08 23.74 6.69
CA TRP A 10 0.95 22.95 6.02
C TRP A 10 1.74 22.02 6.95
N GLY A 11 1.71 22.26 8.26
CA GLY A 11 2.43 21.44 9.24
C GLY A 11 1.83 20.04 9.38
N SER A 12 0.50 19.91 9.28
CA SER A 12 -0.19 18.61 9.36
C SER A 12 -0.06 17.81 8.07
N ALA A 13 -0.18 18.45 6.90
CA ALA A 13 -0.09 17.79 5.60
C ALA A 13 1.32 17.20 5.34
N ALA A 14 2.38 17.97 5.61
CA ALA A 14 3.77 17.51 5.47
C ALA A 14 4.09 16.34 6.43
N VAL A 15 3.58 16.41 7.67
CA VAL A 15 3.76 15.35 8.67
C VAL A 15 3.06 14.04 8.25
N HIS A 16 1.92 14.12 7.58
CA HIS A 16 1.22 12.93 7.05
C HIS A 16 1.83 12.39 5.75
N LEU A 17 2.48 13.25 4.94
CA LEU A 17 3.12 12.86 3.69
C LEU A 17 4.25 11.84 3.91
N GLU A 18 5.08 12.03 4.94
CA GLU A 18 6.17 11.09 5.23
C GLU A 18 5.64 9.70 5.58
N VAL A 19 4.52 9.60 6.30
CA VAL A 19 3.92 8.31 6.64
C VAL A 19 3.21 7.68 5.44
N ALA A 20 2.84 8.47 4.43
CA ALA A 20 2.25 8.00 3.20
C ALA A 20 3.25 7.30 2.25
N VAL A 21 4.55 7.57 2.41
CA VAL A 21 5.61 7.12 1.48
C VAL A 21 5.63 5.60 1.27
N PRO A 22 5.59 4.73 2.29
CA PRO A 22 5.67 3.29 2.06
C PRO A 22 4.51 2.77 1.20
N GLY A 23 3.29 3.23 1.47
CA GLY A 23 2.12 2.83 0.67
C GLY A 23 2.17 3.36 -0.75
N ALA A 24 2.58 4.61 -0.94
CA ALA A 24 2.78 5.19 -2.28
C ALA A 24 3.84 4.41 -3.09
N ALA A 25 4.96 4.08 -2.46
CA ALA A 25 6.06 3.36 -3.09
C ALA A 25 5.62 1.97 -3.59
N ILE A 26 4.78 1.26 -2.82
CA ILE A 26 4.25 -0.04 -3.24
C ILE A 26 3.40 0.09 -4.51
N GLY A 27 2.52 1.11 -4.57
CA GLY A 27 1.72 1.39 -5.76
C GLY A 27 2.57 1.79 -6.97
N ALA A 28 3.60 2.60 -6.76
CA ALA A 28 4.54 2.96 -7.82
C ALA A 28 5.29 1.74 -8.37
N VAL A 29 5.71 0.81 -7.50
CA VAL A 29 6.32 -0.46 -7.92
C VAL A 29 5.37 -1.30 -8.76
N ALA A 30 4.07 -1.33 -8.42
CA ALA A 30 3.07 -2.02 -9.25
C ALA A 30 2.98 -1.42 -10.67
N GLY A 31 3.06 -0.08 -10.81
CA GLY A 31 3.15 0.58 -12.10
C GLY A 31 4.40 0.19 -12.89
N LEU A 32 5.56 0.11 -12.22
CA LEU A 32 6.79 -0.37 -12.84
C LEU A 32 6.68 -1.83 -13.33
N PHE A 33 6.01 -2.70 -12.55
CA PHE A 33 5.72 -4.05 -12.99
C PHE A 33 4.85 -4.06 -14.25
N ALA A 34 3.81 -3.24 -14.32
CA ALA A 34 2.97 -3.14 -15.51
C ALA A 34 3.77 -2.67 -16.75
N THR A 35 4.63 -1.67 -16.60
CA THR A 35 5.53 -1.24 -17.68
C THR A 35 6.47 -2.37 -18.10
N GLY A 36 7.09 -3.07 -17.14
CA GLY A 36 8.02 -4.18 -17.42
C GLY A 36 7.35 -5.34 -18.15
N VAL A 37 6.15 -5.75 -17.71
CA VAL A 37 5.36 -6.78 -18.38
C VAL A 37 4.98 -6.35 -19.79
N GLY A 38 4.55 -5.11 -19.97
CA GLY A 38 4.21 -4.59 -21.30
C GLY A 38 5.41 -4.56 -22.26
N MET A 39 6.59 -4.16 -21.76
CA MET A 39 7.82 -4.18 -22.56
C MET A 39 8.23 -5.61 -22.93
N ALA A 40 8.14 -6.55 -21.99
CA ALA A 40 8.42 -7.96 -22.25
C ALA A 40 7.44 -8.58 -23.27
N ALA A 41 6.20 -8.06 -23.33
CA ALA A 41 5.21 -8.43 -24.35
C ALA A 41 5.44 -7.77 -25.72
N GLY A 42 6.50 -6.95 -25.87
CA GLY A 42 6.83 -6.28 -27.13
C GLY A 42 5.97 -5.05 -27.45
N LEU A 43 5.26 -4.49 -26.45
CA LEU A 43 4.45 -3.29 -26.66
C LEU A 43 5.32 -2.03 -26.80
N PRO A 44 4.86 -1.01 -27.55
CA PRO A 44 5.58 0.25 -27.69
C PRO A 44 5.81 0.95 -26.34
N ALA A 45 6.97 1.58 -26.16
CA ALA A 45 7.34 2.24 -24.90
C ALA A 45 6.33 3.29 -24.41
N ALA A 46 5.69 4.01 -25.33
CA ALA A 46 4.64 4.98 -25.01
C ALA A 46 3.39 4.29 -24.41
N MET A 47 3.05 3.10 -24.90
CA MET A 47 1.92 2.31 -24.42
C MET A 47 2.21 1.71 -23.05
N THR A 48 3.41 1.15 -22.87
CA THR A 48 3.84 0.56 -21.59
C THR A 48 4.06 1.61 -20.50
N GLY A 49 4.51 2.81 -20.89
CA GLY A 49 4.62 3.96 -20.00
C GLY A 49 3.24 4.47 -19.57
N THR A 50 2.30 4.59 -20.50
CA THR A 50 0.91 4.95 -20.20
C THR A 50 0.27 3.96 -19.24
N ALA A 51 0.33 2.65 -19.54
CA ALA A 51 -0.22 1.61 -18.66
C ALA A 51 0.43 1.60 -17.27
N GLY A 52 1.75 1.81 -17.21
CA GLY A 52 2.46 1.91 -15.93
C GLY A 52 2.01 3.08 -15.08
N LEU A 53 1.80 4.26 -15.68
CA LEU A 53 1.31 5.44 -14.97
C LEU A 53 -0.17 5.33 -14.62
N ALA A 54 -0.99 4.86 -15.56
CA ALA A 54 -2.42 4.74 -15.40
C ALA A 54 -2.78 3.73 -14.31
N LEU A 55 -2.00 2.65 -14.15
CA LEU A 55 -2.17 1.74 -13.03
C LEU A 55 -1.43 2.19 -11.76
N GLY A 56 -0.16 2.61 -11.89
CA GLY A 56 0.71 2.90 -10.75
C GLY A 56 0.25 4.10 -9.94
N LEU A 57 -0.26 5.14 -10.60
CA LEU A 57 -0.70 6.38 -9.94
C LEU A 57 -1.91 6.18 -9.01
N PRO A 58 -3.05 5.59 -9.44
CA PRO A 58 -4.16 5.34 -8.53
C PRO A 58 -3.76 4.38 -7.40
N LEU A 59 -2.96 3.35 -7.68
CA LEU A 59 -2.47 2.44 -6.63
C LEU A 59 -1.55 3.16 -5.62
N ALA A 60 -0.69 4.07 -6.07
CA ALA A 60 0.16 4.86 -5.20
C ALA A 60 -0.65 5.81 -4.31
N VAL A 61 -1.67 6.47 -4.89
CA VAL A 61 -2.58 7.34 -4.13
C VAL A 61 -3.37 6.55 -3.09
N LEU A 62 -3.92 5.40 -3.46
CA LEU A 62 -4.64 4.52 -2.53
C LEU A 62 -3.70 3.97 -1.44
N GLY A 63 -2.51 3.49 -1.80
CA GLY A 63 -1.52 3.03 -0.83
C GLY A 63 -1.09 4.13 0.16
N ALA A 64 -0.89 5.35 -0.33
CA ALA A 64 -0.65 6.53 0.51
C ALA A 64 -1.81 6.78 1.48
N ALA A 65 -3.04 6.79 0.95
CA ALA A 65 -4.25 7.00 1.75
C ALA A 65 -4.39 5.94 2.84
N TYR A 66 -4.15 4.65 2.52
CA TYR A 66 -4.13 3.58 3.51
C TYR A 66 -3.11 3.84 4.62
N SER A 67 -1.89 4.25 4.27
CA SER A 67 -0.85 4.51 5.27
C SER A 67 -1.20 5.67 6.21
N VAL A 68 -1.88 6.70 5.68
CA VAL A 68 -2.41 7.80 6.50
C VAL A 68 -3.57 7.32 7.39
N LEU A 69 -4.47 6.48 6.88
CA LEU A 69 -5.59 5.92 7.66
C LEU A 69 -5.08 5.00 8.78
N LEU A 70 -4.04 4.22 8.51
CA LEU A 70 -3.33 3.42 9.51
C LEU A 70 -2.69 4.30 10.57
N ALA A 71 -2.01 5.37 10.17
CA ALA A 71 -1.43 6.35 11.10
C ALA A 71 -2.49 7.04 11.96
N ARG A 72 -3.72 7.23 11.46
CA ARG A 72 -4.85 7.77 12.23
C ARG A 72 -5.51 6.74 13.15
N GLY A 73 -5.11 5.47 13.08
CA GLY A 73 -5.70 4.38 13.87
C GLY A 73 -7.07 3.90 13.36
N VAL A 74 -7.46 4.28 12.14
CA VAL A 74 -8.69 3.79 11.50
C VAL A 74 -8.56 2.30 11.16
N PHE A 75 -7.36 1.90 10.72
CA PHE A 75 -7.03 0.50 10.49
C PHE A 75 -6.20 -0.04 11.67
N PRO A 76 -6.54 -1.24 12.20
CA PRO A 76 -5.65 -1.95 13.09
C PRO A 76 -4.43 -2.51 12.33
N ILE A 77 -3.28 -2.56 12.99
CA ILE A 77 -2.07 -3.21 12.46
C ILE A 77 -2.35 -4.73 12.32
N GLY A 78 -1.99 -5.32 11.18
CA GLY A 78 -2.23 -6.74 10.90
C GLY A 78 -3.66 -7.12 10.54
N ALA A 79 -4.59 -6.17 10.44
CA ALA A 79 -5.99 -6.47 10.17
C ALA A 79 -6.27 -6.70 8.68
N VAL A 80 -6.38 -7.97 8.29
CA VAL A 80 -6.66 -8.38 6.90
C VAL A 80 -8.07 -7.97 6.46
N ALA A 81 -9.10 -8.21 7.29
CA ALA A 81 -10.49 -7.99 6.90
C ALA A 81 -10.83 -6.54 6.47
N PRO A 82 -10.51 -5.49 7.25
CA PRO A 82 -10.79 -4.11 6.81
C PRO A 82 -9.95 -3.73 5.59
N LEU A 83 -8.70 -4.23 5.50
CA LEU A 83 -7.84 -3.97 4.35
C LEU A 83 -8.36 -4.65 3.08
N ALA A 84 -8.92 -5.85 3.20
CA ALA A 84 -9.57 -6.54 2.09
C ALA A 84 -10.78 -5.75 1.59
N LEU A 85 -11.61 -5.19 2.47
CA LEU A 85 -12.73 -4.33 2.07
C LEU A 85 -12.25 -3.05 1.38
N TYR A 86 -11.17 -2.45 1.87
CA TYR A 86 -10.56 -1.27 1.26
C TYR A 86 -10.11 -1.56 -0.18
N TRP A 87 -9.39 -2.66 -0.40
CA TRP A 87 -8.89 -3.04 -1.72
C TRP A 87 -9.95 -3.68 -2.61
N LEU A 88 -11.02 -4.25 -2.06
CA LEU A 88 -12.16 -4.75 -2.82
C LEU A 88 -12.79 -3.66 -3.68
N LEU A 89 -12.73 -2.40 -3.23
CA LEU A 89 -13.19 -1.24 -4.00
C LEU A 89 -12.03 -0.54 -4.70
N GLY A 90 -10.92 -0.34 -4.00
CA GLY A 90 -9.77 0.41 -4.54
C GLY A 90 -9.12 -0.26 -5.74
N PHE A 91 -8.96 -1.58 -5.72
CA PHE A 91 -8.29 -2.31 -6.79
C PHE A 91 -9.12 -2.34 -8.08
N PRO A 92 -10.42 -2.71 -8.09
CA PRO A 92 -11.23 -2.60 -9.30
C PRO A 92 -11.34 -1.18 -9.84
N ALA A 93 -11.40 -0.17 -8.97
CA ALA A 93 -11.42 1.23 -9.40
C ALA A 93 -10.13 1.64 -10.12
N ALA A 94 -8.96 1.26 -9.59
CA ALA A 94 -7.67 1.50 -10.23
C ALA A 94 -7.56 0.78 -11.58
N GLN A 95 -8.02 -0.46 -11.64
CA GLN A 95 -8.03 -1.26 -12.88
C GLN A 95 -8.99 -0.68 -13.93
N LEU A 96 -10.15 -0.17 -13.50
CA LEU A 96 -11.09 0.50 -14.39
C LEU A 96 -10.50 1.79 -14.95
N PHE A 97 -9.84 2.58 -14.10
CA PHE A 97 -9.13 3.79 -14.53
C PHE A 97 -8.03 3.47 -15.54
N ASP A 98 -7.21 2.45 -15.30
CA ASP A 98 -6.18 1.98 -16.24
C ASP A 98 -6.79 1.60 -17.60
N ALA A 99 -7.84 0.78 -17.61
CA ALA A 99 -8.54 0.38 -18.84
C ALA A 99 -9.06 1.59 -19.64
N HIS A 100 -9.64 2.59 -18.98
CA HIS A 100 -10.10 3.81 -19.63
C HIS A 100 -8.95 4.66 -20.18
N MET A 101 -7.86 4.81 -19.44
CA MET A 101 -6.70 5.57 -19.89
C MET A 101 -6.01 4.92 -21.08
N VAL A 102 -5.84 3.60 -21.06
CA VAL A 102 -5.29 2.85 -22.18
C VAL A 102 -6.17 3.03 -23.41
N ALA A 103 -7.48 2.85 -23.30
CA ALA A 103 -8.38 3.00 -24.44
C ALA A 103 -8.40 4.43 -25.00
N TRP A 104 -8.34 5.44 -24.13
CA TRP A 104 -8.25 6.84 -24.54
C TRP A 104 -6.98 7.11 -25.34
N VAL A 105 -5.82 6.63 -24.86
CA VAL A 105 -4.52 6.81 -25.54
C VAL A 105 -4.43 6.02 -26.85
N THR A 106 -5.02 4.83 -26.92
CA THR A 106 -5.02 4.02 -28.15
C THR A 106 -6.11 4.41 -29.14
N GLY A 107 -7.00 5.34 -28.79
CA GLY A 107 -8.19 5.67 -29.60
C GLY A 107 -9.16 4.50 -29.75
N ALA A 108 -9.19 3.57 -28.79
CA ALA A 108 -10.10 2.44 -28.83
C ALA A 108 -11.53 2.89 -28.50
N GLY A 109 -12.51 2.41 -29.26
CA GLY A 109 -13.92 2.79 -29.07
C GLY A 109 -14.55 2.29 -27.77
N SER A 110 -13.92 1.34 -27.08
CA SER A 110 -14.34 0.85 -25.76
C SER A 110 -13.14 0.57 -24.87
N ALA A 111 -13.27 0.91 -23.59
CA ALA A 111 -12.30 0.59 -22.54
C ALA A 111 -12.32 -0.88 -22.13
N LEU A 112 -13.50 -1.52 -22.20
CA LEU A 112 -13.71 -2.89 -21.75
C LEU A 112 -14.07 -3.77 -22.95
N ARG A 113 -13.55 -5.00 -22.95
CA ARG A 113 -13.93 -6.03 -23.93
C ARG A 113 -15.18 -6.79 -23.46
N GLU A 114 -15.29 -6.97 -22.15
CA GLU A 114 -16.40 -7.62 -21.46
C GLU A 114 -17.37 -6.60 -20.81
N PRO A 115 -18.60 -7.02 -20.44
CA PRO A 115 -19.51 -6.18 -19.66
C PRO A 115 -18.91 -5.75 -18.32
N LEU A 116 -19.22 -4.52 -17.90
CA LEU A 116 -18.72 -3.93 -16.65
C LEU A 116 -18.87 -4.85 -15.41
N PRO A 117 -20.02 -5.53 -15.18
CA PRO A 117 -20.16 -6.40 -14.02
C PRO A 117 -19.17 -7.58 -14.01
N SER A 118 -18.91 -8.18 -15.18
CA SER A 118 -17.98 -9.30 -15.33
C SER A 118 -16.55 -8.85 -15.05
N PHE A 119 -16.17 -7.67 -15.55
CA PHE A 119 -14.87 -7.06 -15.26
C PHE A 119 -14.71 -6.81 -13.76
N LEU A 120 -15.68 -6.13 -13.12
CA LEU A 120 -15.63 -5.80 -11.70
C LEU A 120 -15.57 -7.05 -10.82
N LEU A 121 -16.30 -8.11 -11.15
CA LEU A 121 -16.25 -9.38 -10.42
C LEU A 121 -14.87 -10.02 -10.49
N LEU A 122 -14.26 -10.07 -11.69
CA LEU A 122 -12.91 -10.58 -11.86
C LEU A 122 -11.90 -9.76 -11.04
N GLN A 123 -11.97 -8.42 -11.13
CA GLN A 123 -11.08 -7.55 -10.35
C GLN A 123 -11.30 -7.70 -8.85
N ALA A 124 -12.54 -7.90 -8.40
CA ALA A 124 -12.85 -8.15 -7.00
C ALA A 124 -12.20 -9.45 -6.50
N MET A 125 -12.19 -10.52 -7.31
CA MET A 125 -11.51 -11.78 -6.97
C MET A 125 -9.98 -11.60 -6.90
N LEU A 126 -9.41 -10.86 -7.85
CA LEU A 126 -7.97 -10.57 -7.88
C LEU A 126 -7.54 -9.64 -6.75
N SER A 127 -8.43 -8.76 -6.27
CA SER A 127 -8.14 -7.80 -5.20
C SER A 127 -7.71 -8.47 -3.89
N LEU A 128 -8.16 -9.70 -3.61
CA LEU A 128 -7.73 -10.46 -2.44
C LEU A 128 -6.26 -10.85 -2.50
N GLY A 129 -5.78 -11.29 -3.68
CA GLY A 129 -4.37 -11.59 -3.89
C GLY A 129 -3.51 -10.34 -3.73
N PHE A 130 -3.97 -9.23 -4.31
CA PHE A 130 -3.33 -7.93 -4.16
C PHE A 130 -3.29 -7.47 -2.70
N THR A 131 -4.40 -7.62 -1.97
CA THR A 131 -4.52 -7.27 -0.54
C THR A 131 -3.44 -7.95 0.29
N ILE A 132 -3.27 -9.25 0.11
CA ILE A 132 -2.30 -10.04 0.87
C ILE A 132 -0.87 -9.59 0.54
N GLY A 133 -0.55 -9.41 -0.74
CA GLY A 133 0.77 -8.95 -1.18
C GLY A 133 1.08 -7.53 -0.68
N PHE A 134 0.11 -6.63 -0.78
CA PHE A 134 0.21 -5.27 -0.29
C PHE A 134 0.44 -5.24 1.23
N LEU A 135 -0.38 -5.96 2.01
CA LEU A 135 -0.24 -6.03 3.46
C LEU A 135 1.15 -6.52 3.85
N TRP A 136 1.61 -7.60 3.24
CA TRP A 136 2.92 -8.18 3.54
C TRP A 136 4.06 -7.20 3.25
N LEU A 137 4.04 -6.56 2.08
CA LEU A 137 5.09 -5.63 1.69
C LEU A 137 5.05 -4.36 2.54
N HIS A 138 3.86 -3.89 2.86
CA HIS A 138 3.63 -2.73 3.72
C HIS A 138 4.13 -2.98 5.13
N GLU A 139 3.76 -4.11 5.76
CA GLU A 139 4.23 -4.48 7.09
C GLU A 139 5.74 -4.71 7.16
N ARG A 140 6.35 -5.18 6.07
CA ARG A 140 7.81 -5.32 6.00
C ARG A 140 8.51 -3.97 5.86
N THR A 141 7.94 -3.04 5.09
CA THR A 141 8.60 -1.77 4.74
C THR A 141 8.33 -0.67 5.77
N MET A 142 7.12 -0.61 6.32
CA MET A 142 6.65 0.45 7.20
C MET A 142 7.51 0.59 8.47
N PRO A 143 7.82 -0.46 9.26
CA PRO A 143 8.66 -0.32 10.46
C PRO A 143 10.07 0.23 10.15
N HIS A 144 10.70 -0.25 9.08
CA HIS A 144 12.01 0.22 8.63
C HIS A 144 12.00 1.67 8.18
N TRP A 145 10.90 2.11 7.58
CA TRP A 145 10.70 3.51 7.23
C TRP A 145 10.49 4.38 8.48
N LEU A 146 9.59 3.98 9.38
CA LEU A 146 9.30 4.72 10.61
C LEU A 146 10.53 4.91 11.49
N MET A 147 11.42 3.91 11.59
CA MET A 147 12.70 4.05 12.30
C MET A 147 13.56 5.20 11.77
N ARG A 148 13.45 5.55 10.49
CA ARG A 148 14.21 6.65 9.88
C ARG A 148 13.58 8.02 10.14
N VAL A 149 12.25 8.12 10.06
CA VAL A 149 11.54 9.41 10.12
C VAL A 149 11.06 9.79 11.52
N ARG A 150 11.03 8.84 12.47
CA ARG A 150 10.51 9.08 13.84
C ARG A 150 11.21 10.21 14.60
N GLY A 151 12.46 10.53 14.27
CA GLY A 151 13.25 11.54 14.97
C GLY A 151 12.73 12.98 14.81
N HIS A 152 11.97 13.26 13.76
CA HIS A 152 11.44 14.61 13.47
C HIS A 152 9.93 14.62 13.19
N ASN A 153 9.28 13.45 13.20
CA ASN A 153 7.87 13.31 12.89
C ASN A 153 7.10 12.63 14.05
N PRO A 154 6.28 13.39 14.80
CA PRO A 154 5.56 12.84 15.96
C PRO A 154 4.48 11.82 15.57
N VAL A 155 3.90 11.90 14.36
CA VAL A 155 2.93 10.92 13.87
C VAL A 155 3.61 9.59 13.54
N ALA A 156 4.81 9.64 12.95
CA ALA A 156 5.63 8.46 12.73
C ALA A 156 6.06 7.79 14.04
N GLU A 157 6.45 8.58 15.05
CA GLU A 157 6.78 8.05 16.39
C GLU A 157 5.56 7.34 17.00
N ALA A 158 4.38 7.97 16.99
CA ALA A 158 3.16 7.37 17.54
C ALA A 158 2.74 6.08 16.79
N LEU A 159 2.94 6.02 15.48
CA LEU A 159 2.72 4.78 14.72
C LEU A 159 3.76 3.71 15.04
N PHE A 160 5.04 4.08 15.18
CA PHE A 160 6.12 3.17 15.53
C PHE A 160 5.89 2.52 16.90
N GLN A 161 5.48 3.29 17.90
CA GLN A 161 5.16 2.76 19.24
C GLN A 161 4.03 1.73 19.18
N ARG A 162 2.96 1.98 18.40
CA ARG A 162 1.89 0.99 18.19
C ARG A 162 2.39 -0.30 17.52
N TYR A 163 3.35 -0.21 16.59
CA TYR A 163 3.99 -1.40 16.02
C TYR A 163 4.80 -2.18 17.06
N VAL A 164 5.53 -1.50 17.96
CA VAL A 164 6.30 -2.12 19.05
C VAL A 164 5.37 -2.81 20.04
N GLU A 165 4.29 -2.15 20.47
CA GLU A 165 3.26 -2.72 21.35
C GLU A 165 2.64 -3.96 20.71
N HIS A 166 2.23 -3.87 19.44
CA HIS A 166 1.65 -5.00 18.71
C HIS A 166 2.62 -6.19 18.62
N ALA A 167 3.90 -5.95 18.31
CA ALA A 167 4.93 -6.98 18.28
C ALA A 167 5.14 -7.63 19.67
N ALA A 168 5.13 -6.83 20.74
CA ALA A 168 5.23 -7.33 22.11
C ALA A 168 4.03 -8.23 22.48
N HIS A 169 2.81 -7.86 22.06
CA HIS A 169 1.63 -8.69 22.25
C HIS A 169 1.72 -10.02 21.48
N LEU A 170 2.21 -10.01 20.24
CA LEU A 170 2.43 -11.23 19.45
C LEU A 170 3.49 -12.15 20.07
N GLN A 171 4.59 -11.58 20.58
CA GLN A 171 5.63 -12.36 21.28
C GLN A 171 5.11 -13.00 22.56
N ARG A 172 4.31 -12.26 23.35
CA ARG A 172 3.66 -12.80 24.56
C ARG A 172 2.73 -13.96 24.24
N ARG A 173 1.97 -13.88 23.13
CA ARG A 173 1.12 -14.98 22.66
C ARG A 173 1.92 -16.19 22.15
N ARG A 174 3.14 -15.99 21.64
CA ARG A 174 3.98 -17.08 21.11
C ARG A 174 4.65 -17.92 22.21
N GLY A 175 4.72 -17.42 23.45
CA GLY A 175 5.21 -18.12 24.64
C GLY A 175 6.69 -18.55 24.57
N PRO A 176 7.32 -18.97 25.69
CA PRO A 176 8.74 -19.40 25.74
C PRO A 176 9.06 -20.73 25.01
N GLY A 177 8.20 -21.21 24.11
CA GLY A 177 8.17 -22.60 23.63
C GLY A 177 9.22 -23.02 22.60
N ARG A 178 10.28 -22.25 22.38
CA ARG A 178 11.34 -22.61 21.41
C ARG A 178 12.73 -22.24 21.90
N ALA A 179 13.06 -22.65 23.13
CA ALA A 179 14.46 -22.89 23.46
C ALA A 179 14.98 -24.00 22.53
N PRO A 180 16.10 -23.79 21.80
CA PRO A 180 16.68 -24.85 20.99
C PRO A 180 17.11 -25.96 21.94
N ARG A 181 16.47 -27.14 21.84
CA ARG A 181 16.91 -28.33 22.58
C ARG A 181 18.38 -28.58 22.21
N GLY A 182 19.23 -28.40 23.21
CA GLY A 182 20.66 -28.54 23.11
C GLY A 182 21.05 -29.85 22.46
N ARG A 183 21.96 -29.71 21.50
CA ARG A 183 22.81 -30.73 20.90
C ARG A 183 23.39 -31.62 22.01
N ARG A 184 22.84 -32.82 22.22
CA ARG A 184 23.54 -33.87 22.99
C ARG A 184 24.75 -34.29 22.16
N ARG A 185 25.96 -34.01 22.67
CA ARG A 185 27.20 -34.66 22.19
C ARG A 185 27.12 -36.14 22.59
N PRO A 186 27.37 -37.09 21.68
CA PRO A 186 27.70 -38.44 22.06
C PRO A 186 29.18 -38.52 22.46
N ASP A 187 29.42 -39.17 23.60
CA ASP A 187 30.74 -39.65 24.03
C ASP A 187 31.13 -40.91 23.24
#